data_AF-A0A2S3U1U0-F1
#
_entry.id   AF-A0A2S3U1U0-F1
#
_cell.length_a   1.000
_cell.length_b   1.000
_cell.length_c   1.000
_cell.angle_alpha   90.00
_cell.angle_beta   90.00
_cell.angle_gamma   90.00
#
_symmetry.space_group_name_H-M   'P 1'
#
loop_
_entity.id
_entity.type
_entity.pdbx_description
1 polymer ?
#
loop_
_entity_poly.entity_id
_entity_poly.type
_entity_poly.pdbx_seq_one_letter_code
_entity_poly.pdbx_strand_id
1 'polypeptide(L)'
;MHEVSYNRFDLRQGDTLEEDHFDDLTFDAVVANPPYSAKWNPDDKLDDERFRKYGKTAPKSKADFAFVEHMLYHLNNEGTMAVVLPHGVLFRGAAEGKIRQYMIEHDNVLDAVIGLPANLFYGTSIPTVVLVFKKGRERQDIFFIDASNDFEKGKNQNNLTDENVDKILETLEKREDVDKYAHGAEVAEIVENEYNLNIPRYVDTFEEEPPVDVDKLVKEMGEADAKINDLQSELSGMMADLVATDPVAQQQLEAIKRMLQ
;
A
#
# COMPACT_ATOMS: atom_id res chain seq x y z
N MET A 1 20.00 -18.73 19.23
CA MET A 1 20.56 -19.09 17.92
C MET A 1 19.69 -20.20 17.37
N HIS A 2 19.09 -20.03 16.19
CA HIS A 2 17.96 -20.83 15.68
C HIS A 2 18.35 -22.24 15.18
N GLU A 3 19.28 -22.91 15.87
CA GLU A 3 19.76 -24.27 15.53
C GLU A 3 20.37 -24.44 14.12
N VAL A 4 20.70 -23.33 13.45
CA VAL A 4 21.40 -23.34 12.16
C VAL A 4 22.91 -23.35 12.40
N SER A 5 23.61 -24.31 11.79
CA SER A 5 25.07 -24.42 11.87
C SER A 5 25.78 -23.25 11.16
N TYR A 6 26.88 -22.77 11.72
CA TYR A 6 27.63 -21.62 11.19
C TYR A 6 28.20 -21.84 9.78
N ASN A 7 28.40 -23.09 9.36
CA ASN A 7 28.85 -23.43 8.01
C ASN A 7 27.69 -23.48 6.98
N ARG A 8 26.47 -23.12 7.39
CA ARG A 8 25.25 -23.11 6.56
C ARG A 8 24.75 -21.70 6.26
N PHE A 9 25.44 -20.66 6.71
CA PHE A 9 25.15 -19.26 6.38
C PHE A 9 26.44 -18.45 6.23
N ASP A 10 26.42 -17.47 5.32
CA ASP A 10 27.47 -16.46 5.16
C ASP A 10 26.81 -15.07 5.25
N LEU A 11 27.38 -14.19 6.05
CA LEU A 11 26.88 -12.84 6.29
C LEU A 11 28.01 -11.85 6.09
N ARG A 12 27.77 -10.85 5.23
CA ARG A 12 28.75 -9.82 4.89
C ARG A 12 28.23 -8.45 5.29
N GLN A 13 29.13 -7.62 5.79
CA GLN A 13 28.84 -6.23 6.11
C GLN A 13 29.29 -5.36 4.94
N GLY A 14 28.36 -4.65 4.32
CA GLY A 14 28.62 -3.74 3.21
C GLY A 14 27.33 -3.03 2.77
N ASP A 15 27.45 -2.08 1.87
CA ASP A 15 26.31 -1.52 1.14
C ASP A 15 26.08 -2.38 -0.11
N THR A 16 24.96 -3.10 -0.15
CA THR A 16 24.59 -4.02 -1.25
C THR A 16 24.68 -3.39 -2.65
N LEU A 17 24.40 -2.08 -2.78
CA LEU A 17 24.39 -1.40 -4.08
C LEU A 17 25.79 -0.89 -4.49
N GLU A 18 26.72 -0.76 -3.55
CA GLU A 18 28.10 -0.29 -3.78
C GLU A 18 29.13 -1.41 -3.75
N GLU A 19 28.98 -2.36 -2.83
CA GLU A 19 29.90 -3.45 -2.53
C GLU A 19 29.15 -4.78 -2.62
N ASP A 20 29.07 -5.31 -3.85
CA ASP A 20 28.57 -6.66 -4.06
C ASP A 20 29.59 -7.68 -3.54
N HIS A 21 29.19 -8.50 -2.57
CA HIS A 21 30.06 -9.54 -2.00
C HIS A 21 29.81 -10.93 -2.57
N PHE A 22 28.82 -11.07 -3.44
CA PHE A 22 28.37 -12.37 -3.95
C PHE A 22 28.54 -12.51 -5.46
N ASP A 23 29.27 -11.61 -6.11
CA ASP A 23 29.69 -11.66 -7.53
C ASP A 23 28.68 -12.39 -8.44
N ASP A 24 29.07 -13.49 -9.10
CA ASP A 24 28.22 -14.23 -10.03
C ASP A 24 27.38 -15.34 -9.37
N LEU A 25 27.31 -15.37 -8.03
CA LEU A 25 26.49 -16.35 -7.33
C LEU A 25 25.01 -16.07 -7.61
N THR A 26 24.30 -17.13 -7.96
CA THR A 26 22.86 -17.08 -8.16
C THR A 26 22.14 -18.05 -7.24
N PHE A 27 20.89 -17.73 -6.93
CA PHE A 27 20.07 -18.44 -5.95
C PHE A 27 18.72 -18.83 -6.56
N ASP A 28 18.16 -19.94 -6.09
CA ASP A 28 16.81 -20.39 -6.45
C ASP A 28 15.72 -19.49 -5.84
N ALA A 29 16.01 -18.91 -4.67
CA ALA A 29 15.10 -18.06 -3.92
C ALA A 29 15.82 -16.84 -3.36
N VAL A 30 15.24 -15.65 -3.57
CA VAL A 30 15.73 -14.39 -3.01
C VAL A 30 14.57 -13.67 -2.33
N VAL A 31 14.73 -13.29 -1.07
CA VAL A 31 13.70 -12.54 -0.31
C VAL A 31 14.31 -11.32 0.34
N ALA A 32 13.60 -10.20 0.31
CA ALA A 32 14.07 -8.99 0.97
C ALA A 32 12.93 -8.04 1.39
N ASN A 33 13.22 -7.26 2.42
CA ASN A 33 12.49 -6.05 2.78
C ASN A 33 13.51 -4.88 2.81
N PRO A 34 13.90 -4.36 1.63
CA PRO A 34 14.89 -3.29 1.55
C PRO A 34 14.40 -2.00 2.21
N PRO A 35 15.30 -1.11 2.64
CA PRO A 35 14.90 0.18 3.20
C PRO A 35 14.15 1.03 2.16
N TYR A 36 12.91 1.39 2.49
CA TYR A 36 12.02 2.08 1.55
C TYR A 36 12.56 3.43 1.13
N SER A 37 12.65 3.64 -0.19
CA SER A 37 13.05 4.92 -0.77
C SER A 37 14.39 5.43 -0.22
N ALA A 38 15.33 4.52 0.05
CA ALA A 38 16.67 4.89 0.47
C ALA A 38 17.35 5.80 -0.57
N LYS A 39 18.19 6.72 -0.09
CA LYS A 39 19.10 7.46 -0.95
C LYS A 39 20.25 6.53 -1.32
N TRP A 40 20.72 6.61 -2.55
CA TRP A 40 21.82 5.79 -3.05
C TRP A 40 22.64 6.57 -4.09
N ASN A 41 23.74 6.02 -4.58
CA ASN A 41 24.55 6.62 -5.62
C ASN A 41 24.31 5.94 -6.99
N PRO A 42 23.56 6.57 -7.91
CA PRO A 42 23.33 6.01 -9.25
C PRO A 42 24.49 6.29 -10.23
N ASP A 43 25.50 7.08 -9.82
CA ASP A 43 26.62 7.45 -10.68
C ASP A 43 27.40 6.19 -11.11
N ASP A 44 27.76 6.12 -12.39
CA ASP A 44 28.46 4.99 -13.03
C ASP A 44 27.76 3.63 -12.99
N LYS A 45 26.55 3.53 -12.44
CA LYS A 45 25.81 2.25 -12.34
C LYS A 45 25.35 1.71 -13.69
N LEU A 46 25.36 2.51 -14.76
CA LEU A 46 25.10 2.01 -16.11
C LEU A 46 26.27 1.21 -16.70
N ASP A 47 27.46 1.27 -16.11
CA ASP A 47 28.60 0.40 -16.49
C ASP A 47 28.55 -0.96 -15.76
N ASP A 48 27.77 -1.06 -14.68
CA ASP A 48 27.53 -2.28 -13.90
C ASP A 48 26.46 -3.16 -14.56
N GLU A 49 26.75 -4.45 -14.71
CA GLU A 49 25.90 -5.40 -15.42
C GLU A 49 24.50 -5.57 -14.80
N ARG A 50 24.39 -5.34 -13.49
CA ARG A 50 23.13 -5.41 -12.73
C ARG A 50 22.09 -4.43 -13.25
N PHE A 51 22.53 -3.23 -13.66
CA PHE A 51 21.64 -2.12 -14.02
C PHE A 51 21.68 -1.77 -15.52
N ARG A 52 22.83 -2.01 -16.18
CA ARG A 52 23.08 -1.59 -17.58
C ARG A 52 21.96 -1.95 -18.54
N LYS A 53 21.40 -3.16 -18.44
CA LYS A 53 20.41 -3.67 -19.40
C LYS A 53 19.10 -2.88 -19.41
N TYR A 54 18.73 -2.24 -18.30
CA TYR A 54 17.49 -1.47 -18.17
C TYR A 54 17.58 -0.07 -18.80
N GLY A 55 18.80 0.39 -19.16
CA GLY A 55 19.05 1.66 -19.84
C GLY A 55 18.81 2.93 -19.01
N LYS A 56 18.34 2.77 -17.77
CA LYS A 56 18.14 3.80 -16.75
C LYS A 56 18.45 3.20 -15.39
N THR A 57 18.76 4.06 -14.43
CA THR A 57 18.95 3.69 -13.03
C THR A 57 17.82 4.27 -12.19
N ALA A 58 17.52 3.62 -11.06
CA ALA A 58 16.57 4.17 -10.10
C ALA A 58 16.99 5.61 -9.65
N PRO A 59 16.05 6.50 -9.33
CA PRO A 59 16.38 7.88 -8.93
C PRO A 59 17.27 7.92 -7.67
N LYS A 60 18.17 8.90 -7.58
CA LYS A 60 19.07 9.08 -6.42
C LYS A 60 18.39 9.08 -5.04
N SER A 61 17.14 9.53 -4.98
CA SER A 61 16.34 9.58 -3.75
C SER A 61 15.45 8.35 -3.51
N LYS A 62 15.51 7.35 -4.40
CA LYS A 62 14.63 6.17 -4.45
C LYS A 62 15.40 4.95 -4.97
N ALA A 63 16.06 4.23 -4.08
CA ALA A 63 16.81 3.01 -4.41
C ALA A 63 15.93 1.76 -4.63
N ASP A 64 14.61 1.87 -4.56
CA ASP A 64 13.68 0.73 -4.52
C ASP A 64 13.92 -0.25 -5.70
N PHE A 65 13.95 0.26 -6.95
CA PHE A 65 14.25 -0.59 -8.11
C PHE A 65 15.72 -1.01 -8.20
N ALA A 66 16.67 -0.25 -7.65
CA ALA A 66 18.07 -0.68 -7.63
C ALA A 66 18.24 -1.98 -6.83
N PHE A 67 17.51 -2.13 -5.71
CA PHE A 67 17.47 -3.40 -4.99
C PHE A 67 16.80 -4.51 -5.81
N VAL A 68 15.71 -4.23 -6.53
CA VAL A 68 15.05 -5.23 -7.39
C VAL A 68 15.98 -5.70 -8.51
N GLU A 69 16.68 -4.78 -9.17
CA GLU A 69 17.64 -5.05 -10.25
C GLU A 69 18.79 -5.93 -9.72
N HIS A 70 19.33 -5.59 -8.54
CA HIS A 70 20.35 -6.41 -7.87
C HIS A 70 19.84 -7.81 -7.49
N MET A 71 18.65 -7.90 -6.89
CA MET A 71 18.04 -9.20 -6.55
C MET A 71 17.79 -10.06 -7.81
N LEU A 72 17.32 -9.46 -8.90
CA LEU A 72 17.13 -10.14 -10.18
C LEU A 72 18.45 -10.59 -10.79
N TYR A 73 19.55 -9.86 -10.61
CA TYR A 73 20.88 -10.29 -11.07
C TYR A 73 21.28 -11.61 -10.40
N HIS A 74 21.14 -11.71 -9.07
CA HIS A 74 21.45 -12.93 -8.31
C HIS A 74 20.35 -14.00 -8.34
N LEU A 75 19.25 -13.79 -9.05
CA LEU A 75 18.24 -14.82 -9.22
C LEU A 75 18.62 -15.75 -10.38
N ASN A 76 18.64 -17.07 -10.16
CA ASN A 76 18.93 -18.01 -11.24
C ASN A 76 17.77 -18.09 -12.26
N ASN A 77 17.99 -18.74 -13.40
CA ASN A 77 17.05 -18.71 -14.53
C ASN A 77 15.68 -19.37 -14.28
N GLU A 78 15.54 -20.19 -13.23
CA GLU A 78 14.28 -20.81 -12.82
C GLU A 78 13.82 -20.33 -11.43
N GLY A 79 14.50 -19.31 -10.90
CA GLY A 79 14.36 -18.87 -9.52
C GLY A 79 13.15 -17.98 -9.32
N THR A 80 12.74 -17.88 -8.06
CA THR A 80 11.63 -17.02 -7.63
C THR A 80 12.11 -16.07 -6.53
N MET A 81 11.78 -14.79 -6.65
CA MET A 81 12.04 -13.81 -5.60
C MET A 81 10.77 -13.14 -5.13
N ALA A 82 10.74 -12.75 -3.86
CA ALA A 82 9.66 -11.96 -3.27
C ALA A 82 10.27 -10.78 -2.52
N VAL A 83 9.82 -9.56 -2.84
CA VAL A 83 10.35 -8.33 -2.26
C VAL A 83 9.23 -7.43 -1.75
N VAL A 84 9.38 -6.94 -0.53
CA VAL A 84 8.45 -5.97 0.07
C VAL A 84 8.88 -4.56 -0.31
N LEU A 85 7.97 -3.77 -0.89
CA LEU A 85 8.24 -2.42 -1.37
C LEU A 85 7.09 -1.45 -1.06
N PRO A 86 7.32 -0.13 -1.06
CA PRO A 86 6.24 0.85 -0.98
C PRO A 86 5.46 0.91 -2.30
N HIS A 87 4.16 1.22 -2.26
CA HIS A 87 3.29 1.31 -3.45
C HIS A 87 3.82 2.19 -4.58
N GLY A 88 4.65 3.20 -4.27
CA GLY A 88 5.24 4.09 -5.28
C GLY A 88 5.96 3.37 -6.43
N VAL A 89 6.55 2.20 -6.21
CA VAL A 89 7.23 1.43 -7.26
C VAL A 89 6.29 1.02 -8.40
N LEU A 90 4.98 0.91 -8.12
CA LEU A 90 3.97 0.49 -9.08
C LEU A 90 3.69 1.54 -10.15
N PHE A 91 3.84 2.82 -9.83
CA PHE A 91 3.33 3.91 -10.68
C PHE A 91 4.31 5.07 -10.89
N ARG A 92 5.41 5.15 -10.15
CA ARG A 92 6.43 6.18 -10.42
C ARG A 92 6.93 6.03 -11.86
N GLY A 93 6.94 7.16 -12.57
CA GLY A 93 7.26 7.25 -14.00
C GLY A 93 8.75 7.51 -14.26
N ALA A 94 9.04 8.18 -15.38
CA ALA A 94 10.40 8.53 -15.79
C ALA A 94 11.35 7.31 -15.83
N ALA A 95 12.44 7.34 -15.04
CA ALA A 95 13.43 6.27 -15.03
C ALA A 95 12.85 4.92 -14.56
N GLU A 96 12.06 4.92 -13.47
CA GLU A 96 11.46 3.70 -12.93
C GLU A 96 10.39 3.13 -13.85
N GLY A 97 9.63 3.99 -14.55
CA GLY A 97 8.69 3.55 -15.58
C GLY A 97 9.40 2.79 -16.71
N LYS A 98 10.62 3.21 -17.10
CA LYS A 98 11.41 2.52 -18.12
C LYS A 98 11.99 1.20 -17.64
N ILE A 99 12.49 1.15 -16.41
CA ILE A 99 12.95 -0.09 -15.77
C ILE A 99 11.80 -1.11 -15.70
N ARG A 100 10.64 -0.68 -15.19
CA ARG A 100 9.44 -1.52 -15.07
C ARG A 100 8.93 -2.01 -16.42
N GLN A 101 8.86 -1.13 -17.42
CA GLN A 101 8.52 -1.52 -18.79
C GLN A 101 9.46 -2.64 -19.30
N TYR A 102 10.78 -2.49 -19.12
CA TYR A 102 11.75 -3.49 -19.54
C TYR A 102 11.58 -4.83 -18.81
N MET A 103 11.35 -4.80 -17.49
CA MET A 103 11.12 -6.01 -16.68
C MET A 103 9.89 -6.82 -17.15
N ILE A 104 8.88 -6.12 -17.67
CA ILE A 104 7.62 -6.73 -18.14
C ILE A 104 7.76 -7.21 -19.58
N GLU A 105 8.19 -6.34 -20.49
CA GLU A 105 8.16 -6.62 -21.94
C GLU A 105 9.35 -7.44 -22.45
N HIS A 106 10.52 -7.32 -21.81
CA HIS A 106 11.76 -7.91 -22.34
C HIS A 106 12.24 -9.04 -21.45
N ASP A 107 12.27 -8.83 -20.14
CA ASP A 107 12.67 -9.88 -19.20
C ASP A 107 11.54 -10.88 -18.91
N ASN A 108 10.26 -10.48 -19.02
CA ASN A 108 9.08 -11.24 -18.59
C ASN A 108 9.24 -11.83 -17.17
N VAL A 109 9.69 -11.03 -16.20
CA VAL A 109 10.04 -11.53 -14.85
C VAL A 109 9.01 -11.24 -13.77
N LEU A 110 8.16 -10.22 -13.89
CA LEU A 110 7.20 -9.86 -12.85
C LEU A 110 5.99 -10.80 -12.90
N ASP A 111 5.81 -11.61 -11.87
CA ASP A 111 4.81 -12.69 -11.85
C ASP A 111 3.51 -12.30 -11.12
N ALA A 112 3.63 -11.57 -10.02
CA ALA A 112 2.49 -11.10 -9.26
C ALA A 112 2.77 -9.78 -8.50
N VAL A 113 1.71 -9.02 -8.28
CA VAL A 113 1.65 -7.79 -7.48
C VAL A 113 0.62 -7.99 -6.37
N ILE A 114 1.08 -8.03 -5.11
CA ILE A 114 0.20 -8.31 -3.96
C ILE A 114 0.16 -7.07 -3.08
N GLY A 115 -1.00 -6.41 -3.01
CA GLY A 115 -1.27 -5.31 -2.11
C GLY A 115 -1.47 -5.79 -0.68
N LEU A 116 -0.67 -5.29 0.25
CA LEU A 116 -0.79 -5.60 1.67
C LEU A 116 -1.54 -4.49 2.43
N PRO A 117 -2.14 -4.84 3.58
CA PRO A 117 -2.73 -3.86 4.49
C PRO A 117 -1.79 -2.72 4.87
N ALA A 118 -2.39 -1.56 5.11
CA ALA A 118 -1.69 -0.44 5.75
C ALA A 118 -1.31 -0.78 7.19
N ASN A 119 -0.37 -0.02 7.75
CA ASN A 119 -0.02 -0.09 9.17
C ASN A 119 0.47 -1.47 9.69
N LEU A 120 1.06 -2.30 8.82
CA LEU A 120 1.69 -3.58 9.23
C LEU A 120 3.09 -3.40 9.83
N PHE A 121 3.86 -2.41 9.34
CA PHE A 121 5.28 -2.26 9.67
C PHE A 121 5.52 -1.27 10.80
N TYR A 122 6.64 -1.42 11.51
CA TYR A 122 7.03 -0.46 12.55
C TYR A 122 7.55 0.82 11.90
N GLY A 123 7.18 1.97 12.46
CA GLY A 123 7.70 3.27 12.00
C GLY A 123 7.04 3.85 10.75
N THR A 124 6.07 3.15 10.14
CA THR A 124 5.29 3.69 9.02
C THR A 124 3.90 3.09 8.96
N SER A 125 2.89 3.90 8.62
CA SER A 125 1.52 3.43 8.36
C SER A 125 1.23 3.27 6.87
N ILE A 126 2.23 3.46 6.01
CA ILE A 126 2.09 3.38 4.55
C ILE A 126 1.75 1.92 4.16
N PRO A 127 0.78 1.68 3.25
CA PRO A 127 0.54 0.36 2.67
C PRO A 127 1.73 -0.08 1.81
N THR A 128 1.97 -1.38 1.79
CA THR A 128 3.11 -1.99 1.10
C THR A 128 2.63 -2.98 0.07
N VAL A 129 3.53 -3.38 -0.82
CA VAL A 129 3.29 -4.48 -1.75
C VAL A 129 4.35 -5.54 -1.58
N VAL A 130 3.97 -6.79 -1.86
CA VAL A 130 4.94 -7.84 -2.22
C VAL A 130 4.93 -7.95 -3.74
N LEU A 131 6.09 -7.72 -4.35
CA LEU A 131 6.30 -8.07 -5.75
C LEU A 131 6.95 -9.43 -5.82
N VAL A 132 6.34 -10.33 -6.58
CA VAL A 132 6.87 -11.66 -6.86
C VAL A 132 7.45 -11.64 -8.26
N PHE A 133 8.74 -11.95 -8.39
CA PHE A 133 9.37 -12.12 -9.69
C PHE A 133 9.83 -13.56 -9.86
N LYS A 134 9.75 -14.07 -11.09
CA LYS A 134 10.22 -15.40 -11.45
C LYS A 134 10.90 -15.34 -12.81
N LYS A 135 12.08 -15.96 -12.94
CA LYS A 135 12.74 -16.14 -14.24
C LYS A 135 12.24 -17.42 -14.93
N GLY A 136 12.34 -17.46 -16.26
CA GLY A 136 11.94 -18.64 -17.04
C GLY A 136 10.42 -18.88 -17.07
N ARG A 137 9.62 -17.82 -16.92
CA ARG A 137 8.16 -17.90 -16.95
C ARG A 137 7.67 -18.19 -18.38
N GLU A 138 6.82 -19.21 -18.52
CA GLU A 138 6.11 -19.49 -19.77
C GLU A 138 4.93 -18.53 -19.99
N ARG A 139 4.28 -18.13 -18.89
CA ARG A 139 3.17 -17.19 -18.88
C ARG A 139 3.65 -15.73 -18.99
N GLN A 140 2.78 -14.86 -19.50
CA GLN A 140 3.07 -13.44 -19.73
C GLN A 140 2.20 -12.52 -18.87
N ASP A 141 1.06 -13.00 -18.39
CA ASP A 141 0.15 -12.23 -17.54
C ASP A 141 0.78 -11.93 -16.17
N ILE A 142 0.32 -10.86 -15.53
CA ILE A 142 0.72 -10.48 -14.18
C ILE A 142 -0.51 -10.57 -13.29
N PHE A 143 -0.39 -11.31 -12.19
CA PHE A 143 -1.52 -11.51 -11.29
C PHE A 143 -1.53 -10.48 -10.18
N PHE A 144 -2.63 -9.75 -10.06
CA PHE A 144 -2.85 -8.73 -9.06
C PHE A 144 -3.72 -9.31 -7.94
N ILE A 145 -3.33 -9.04 -6.70
CA ILE A 145 -4.14 -9.37 -5.51
C ILE A 145 -4.23 -8.09 -4.66
N ASP A 146 -5.44 -7.67 -4.30
CA ASP A 146 -5.67 -6.62 -3.31
C ASP A 146 -6.06 -7.23 -1.95
N ALA A 147 -5.06 -7.53 -1.13
CA ALA A 147 -5.26 -7.99 0.24
C ALA A 147 -5.26 -6.84 1.25
N SER A 148 -5.45 -5.58 0.81
CA SER A 148 -5.38 -4.41 1.69
C SER A 148 -6.38 -4.42 2.85
N ASN A 149 -7.49 -5.15 2.70
CA ASN A 149 -8.53 -5.34 3.72
C ASN A 149 -8.38 -6.64 4.55
N ASP A 150 -7.39 -7.49 4.23
CA ASP A 150 -7.17 -8.76 4.94
C ASP A 150 -6.23 -8.54 6.13
N PHE A 151 -6.79 -8.07 7.25
CA PHE A 151 -6.06 -7.91 8.50
C PHE A 151 -6.96 -7.92 9.72
N GLU A 152 -6.39 -8.24 10.87
CA GLU A 152 -6.99 -7.97 12.17
C GLU A 152 -6.48 -6.61 12.69
N LYS A 153 -7.41 -5.72 13.05
CA LYS A 153 -7.07 -4.38 13.52
C LYS A 153 -6.41 -4.46 14.90
N GLY A 154 -5.11 -4.17 14.97
CA GLY A 154 -4.40 -4.02 16.23
C GLY A 154 -4.36 -2.56 16.72
N LYS A 155 -3.78 -2.36 17.91
CA LYS A 155 -3.74 -1.04 18.57
C LYS A 155 -2.77 -0.06 17.91
N ASN A 156 -1.55 -0.53 17.63
CA ASN A 156 -0.48 0.29 17.03
C ASN A 156 -0.22 -0.12 15.58
N GLN A 157 -0.41 -1.39 15.27
CA GLN A 157 -0.20 -2.00 13.96
C GLN A 157 -1.35 -2.95 13.66
N ASN A 158 -1.64 -3.13 12.38
CA ASN A 158 -2.51 -4.19 11.91
C ASN A 158 -1.76 -5.52 11.97
N ASN A 159 -2.49 -6.60 12.19
CA ASN A 159 -1.96 -7.95 12.24
C ASN A 159 -2.41 -8.71 11.00
N LEU A 160 -1.46 -9.28 10.26
CA LEU A 160 -1.75 -10.20 9.17
C LEU A 160 -1.79 -11.61 9.76
N THR A 161 -2.97 -12.22 9.83
CA THR A 161 -3.13 -13.54 10.45
C THR A 161 -2.70 -14.66 9.51
N ASP A 162 -2.44 -15.85 10.03
CA ASP A 162 -2.13 -17.03 9.21
C ASP A 162 -3.27 -17.32 8.21
N GLU A 163 -4.54 -17.13 8.62
CA GLU A 163 -5.70 -17.27 7.73
C GLU A 163 -5.68 -16.26 6.57
N ASN A 164 -5.23 -15.02 6.82
CA ASN A 164 -5.07 -14.03 5.77
C ASN A 164 -3.95 -14.44 4.80
N VAL A 165 -2.83 -14.94 5.33
CA VAL A 165 -1.70 -15.42 4.53
C VAL A 165 -2.11 -16.61 3.65
N ASP A 166 -2.80 -17.60 4.23
CA ASP A 166 -3.27 -18.78 3.51
C ASP A 166 -4.23 -18.40 2.37
N LYS A 167 -5.17 -17.46 2.62
CA LYS A 167 -6.05 -16.93 1.57
C LYS A 167 -5.27 -16.30 0.41
N ILE A 168 -4.25 -15.49 0.70
CA ILE A 168 -3.41 -14.84 -0.32
C ILE A 168 -2.66 -15.91 -1.13
N LEU A 169 -2.04 -16.88 -0.44
CA LEU A 169 -1.26 -17.96 -1.07
C LEU A 169 -2.14 -18.86 -1.94
N GLU A 170 -3.31 -19.27 -1.45
CA GLU A 170 -4.25 -20.06 -2.22
C GLU A 170 -4.73 -19.32 -3.47
N THR A 171 -4.99 -18.01 -3.36
CA THR A 171 -5.41 -17.19 -4.49
C THR A 171 -4.28 -17.06 -5.52
N LEU A 172 -3.05 -16.89 -5.05
CA LEU A 172 -1.86 -16.83 -5.91
C LEU A 172 -1.52 -18.19 -6.55
N GLU A 173 -1.84 -19.32 -5.92
CA GLU A 173 -1.64 -20.65 -6.49
C GLU A 173 -2.67 -20.96 -7.57
N LYS A 174 -3.95 -20.64 -7.30
CA LYS A 174 -5.07 -20.88 -8.24
C LYS A 174 -5.00 -19.94 -9.45
N ARG A 175 -4.67 -18.66 -9.23
CA ARG A 175 -4.60 -17.59 -10.25
C ARG A 175 -5.87 -17.46 -11.07
N GLU A 176 -7.00 -17.60 -10.39
CA GLU A 176 -8.32 -17.35 -10.93
C GLU A 176 -8.76 -15.94 -10.50
N ASP A 177 -9.50 -15.27 -11.37
CA ASP A 177 -10.08 -13.96 -11.03
C ASP A 177 -11.05 -14.12 -9.86
N VAL A 178 -10.94 -13.21 -8.89
CA VAL A 178 -11.82 -13.16 -7.72
C VAL A 178 -12.36 -11.74 -7.63
N ASP A 179 -13.69 -11.61 -7.65
CA ASP A 179 -14.38 -10.32 -7.61
C ASP A 179 -13.85 -9.46 -6.46
N LYS A 180 -13.47 -8.22 -6.80
CA LYS A 180 -12.88 -7.22 -5.88
C LYS A 180 -11.63 -7.67 -5.12
N TYR A 181 -10.95 -8.72 -5.55
CA TYR A 181 -9.81 -9.26 -4.80
C TYR A 181 -8.61 -9.63 -5.67
N ALA A 182 -8.82 -10.26 -6.82
CA ALA A 182 -7.71 -10.69 -7.66
C ALA A 182 -8.06 -10.68 -9.14
N HIS A 183 -7.07 -10.35 -9.97
CA HIS A 183 -7.21 -10.33 -11.42
C HIS A 183 -5.90 -10.71 -12.14
N GLY A 184 -5.99 -11.58 -13.14
CA GLY A 184 -4.89 -11.88 -14.06
C GLY A 184 -4.87 -10.93 -15.25
N ALA A 185 -4.03 -9.90 -15.18
CA ALA A 185 -3.94 -8.89 -16.23
C ALA A 185 -3.03 -9.34 -17.37
N GLU A 186 -3.53 -9.26 -18.60
CA GLU A 186 -2.72 -9.50 -19.80
C GLU A 186 -1.75 -8.34 -20.06
N VAL A 187 -0.64 -8.62 -20.75
CA VAL A 187 0.35 -7.58 -21.11
C VAL A 187 -0.31 -6.42 -21.89
N ALA A 188 -1.30 -6.72 -22.74
CA ALA A 188 -2.02 -5.69 -23.49
C ALA A 188 -2.74 -4.67 -22.59
N GLU A 189 -3.38 -5.14 -21.51
CA GLU A 189 -4.04 -4.30 -20.52
C GLU A 189 -3.01 -3.46 -19.73
N ILE A 190 -1.86 -4.06 -19.40
CA ILE A 190 -0.76 -3.36 -18.73
C ILE A 190 -0.19 -2.24 -19.62
N VAL A 191 -0.08 -2.49 -20.92
CA VAL A 191 0.35 -1.50 -21.92
C VAL A 191 -0.67 -0.36 -22.04
N GLU A 192 -1.98 -0.68 -22.06
CA GLU A 192 -3.05 0.33 -22.07
C GLU A 192 -2.99 1.22 -20.81
N ASN A 193 -2.62 0.63 -19.68
CA ASN A 193 -2.36 1.33 -18.42
C ASN A 193 -0.98 2.01 -18.36
N GLU A 194 -0.24 2.11 -19.47
CA GLU A 194 1.09 2.75 -19.56
C GLU A 194 2.11 2.15 -18.56
N TYR A 195 2.05 0.83 -18.34
CA TYR A 195 2.81 0.09 -17.32
C TYR A 195 2.60 0.62 -15.90
N ASN A 196 1.48 1.27 -15.63
CA ASN A 196 1.09 1.64 -14.28
C ASN A 196 0.48 0.41 -13.59
N LEU A 197 1.18 -0.13 -12.60
CA LEU A 197 0.76 -1.33 -11.87
C LEU A 197 -0.04 -1.02 -10.61
N ASN A 198 -0.59 0.20 -10.49
CA ASN A 198 -1.41 0.55 -9.33
C ASN A 198 -2.63 -0.38 -9.27
N ILE A 199 -2.77 -1.12 -8.18
CA ILE A 199 -3.70 -2.26 -8.07
C ILE A 199 -5.15 -1.90 -8.42
N PRO A 200 -5.71 -0.73 -8.02
CA PRO A 200 -7.07 -0.35 -8.39
C PRO A 200 -7.36 -0.19 -9.89
N ARG A 201 -6.33 -0.28 -10.75
CA ARG A 201 -6.51 -0.32 -12.22
C ARG A 201 -6.89 -1.71 -12.73
N TYR A 202 -6.64 -2.75 -11.95
CA TYR A 202 -6.80 -4.16 -12.32
C TYR A 202 -7.79 -4.87 -11.40
N VAL A 203 -7.87 -4.47 -10.13
CA VAL A 203 -8.82 -4.99 -9.15
C VAL A 203 -9.72 -3.85 -8.70
N ASP A 204 -10.95 -3.82 -9.21
CA ASP A 204 -11.93 -2.83 -8.80
C ASP A 204 -12.54 -3.21 -7.45
N THR A 205 -12.13 -2.52 -6.39
CA THR A 205 -12.65 -2.68 -5.04
C THR A 205 -13.80 -1.73 -4.71
N PHE A 206 -14.28 -0.96 -5.69
CA PHE A 206 -15.35 -0.01 -5.46
C PHE A 206 -16.63 -0.72 -4.99
N GLU A 207 -17.22 -0.19 -3.93
CA GLU A 207 -18.56 -0.57 -3.47
C GLU A 207 -19.51 0.58 -3.80
N GLU A 208 -20.51 0.32 -4.64
CA GLU A 208 -21.60 1.28 -4.82
C GLU A 208 -22.30 1.49 -3.48
N GLU A 209 -22.25 2.72 -2.96
CA GLU A 209 -23.02 3.05 -1.76
C GLU A 209 -24.50 2.80 -2.04
N PRO A 210 -25.23 2.17 -1.09
CA PRO A 210 -26.66 1.97 -1.26
C PRO A 210 -27.34 3.33 -1.45
N PRO A 211 -28.32 3.43 -2.36
CA PRO A 211 -29.02 4.69 -2.60
C PRO A 211 -29.61 5.21 -1.29
N VAL A 212 -29.37 6.48 -1.02
CA VAL A 212 -29.87 7.15 0.19
C VAL A 212 -31.40 7.10 0.19
N ASP A 213 -31.98 6.58 1.27
CA ASP A 213 -33.43 6.65 1.50
C ASP A 213 -33.81 8.11 1.84
N VAL A 214 -34.19 8.84 0.79
CA VAL A 214 -34.53 10.26 0.88
C VAL A 214 -35.73 10.49 1.81
N ASP A 215 -36.70 9.57 1.83
CA ASP A 215 -37.89 9.70 2.67
C ASP A 215 -37.54 9.54 4.15
N LYS A 216 -36.68 8.58 4.49
CA LYS A 216 -36.13 8.43 5.83
C LYS A 216 -35.35 9.67 6.24
N LEU A 217 -34.49 10.19 5.37
CA LEU A 217 -33.67 11.37 5.64
C LEU A 217 -34.53 12.61 5.92
N VAL A 218 -35.56 12.85 5.10
CA VAL A 218 -36.51 13.96 5.29
C VAL A 218 -37.25 13.82 6.62
N LYS A 219 -37.64 12.60 6.99
CA LYS A 219 -38.27 12.34 8.29
C LYS A 219 -37.32 12.62 9.45
N GLU A 220 -36.08 12.13 9.38
CA GLU A 220 -35.05 12.38 10.39
C GLU A 220 -34.73 13.88 10.53
N MET A 221 -34.70 14.63 9.43
CA MET A 221 -34.57 16.10 9.45
C MET A 221 -35.74 16.76 10.19
N GLY A 222 -36.98 16.36 9.87
CA GLY A 222 -38.16 16.90 10.56
C GLY A 222 -38.20 16.58 12.05
N GLU A 223 -37.77 15.38 12.45
CA GLU A 223 -37.63 14.98 13.86
C GLU A 223 -36.53 15.79 14.56
N ALA A 224 -35.39 16.02 13.89
CA ALA A 224 -34.31 16.84 14.41
C ALA A 224 -34.74 18.30 14.60
N ASP A 225 -35.46 18.88 13.64
CA ASP A 225 -35.99 20.25 13.74
C ASP A 225 -37.00 20.38 14.88
N ALA A 226 -37.91 19.42 15.02
CA ALA A 226 -38.84 19.39 16.16
C ALA A 226 -38.08 19.34 17.49
N LYS A 227 -37.03 18.53 17.57
CA LYS A 227 -36.20 18.40 18.78
C LYS A 227 -35.38 19.64 19.07
N ILE A 228 -34.88 20.33 18.05
CA ILE A 228 -34.22 21.64 18.19
C ILE A 228 -35.20 22.64 18.79
N ASN A 229 -36.42 22.71 18.26
CA ASN A 229 -37.45 23.63 18.75
C ASN A 229 -37.83 23.35 20.21
N ASP A 230 -38.03 22.07 20.57
CA ASP A 230 -38.32 21.66 21.95
C ASP A 230 -37.19 22.05 22.90
N LEU A 231 -35.93 21.72 22.55
CA LEU A 231 -34.76 22.06 23.36
C LEU A 231 -34.55 23.58 23.48
N GLN A 232 -34.84 24.34 22.43
CA GLN A 232 -34.79 25.81 22.49
C GLN A 232 -35.87 26.38 23.41
N SER A 233 -37.08 25.80 23.41
CA SER A 233 -38.15 26.20 24.32
C SER A 233 -37.80 25.89 25.78
N GLU A 234 -37.26 24.70 26.05
CA GLU A 234 -36.80 24.30 27.38
C GLU A 234 -35.66 25.21 27.86
N LEU A 235 -34.65 25.46 27.02
CA LEU A 235 -33.55 26.38 27.32
C LEU A 235 -34.06 27.79 27.62
N SER A 236 -35.02 28.28 26.84
CA SER A 236 -35.65 29.59 27.06
C SER A 236 -36.40 29.66 28.39
N GLY A 237 -37.11 28.59 28.75
CA GLY A 237 -37.80 28.45 30.05
C GLY A 237 -36.81 28.47 31.22
N MET A 238 -35.76 27.65 31.15
CA MET A 238 -34.70 27.64 32.18
C MET A 238 -34.02 29.01 32.32
N MET A 239 -33.77 29.68 31.20
CA MET A 239 -33.21 31.04 31.20
C MET A 239 -34.17 32.02 31.86
N ALA A 240 -35.48 31.96 31.59
CA ALA A 240 -36.46 32.86 32.20
C ALA A 240 -36.42 32.81 33.75
N ASP A 241 -36.26 31.61 34.32
CA ASP A 241 -36.21 31.36 35.76
C ASP A 241 -34.88 31.77 36.43
N LEU A 242 -33.82 32.00 35.66
CA LEU A 242 -32.55 32.49 36.19
C LEU A 242 -32.68 33.95 36.65
N VAL A 243 -32.21 34.20 37.87
CA VAL A 243 -32.07 35.51 38.49
C VAL A 243 -30.64 35.65 39.01
N ALA A 244 -30.01 36.80 38.78
CA ALA A 244 -28.65 37.04 39.22
C ALA A 244 -28.59 37.61 40.64
N THR A 245 -27.46 37.36 41.32
CA THR A 245 -27.24 37.78 42.72
C THR A 245 -26.79 39.23 42.88
N ASP A 246 -26.39 39.90 41.79
CA ASP A 246 -25.97 41.29 41.80
C ASP A 246 -26.41 42.04 40.50
N PRO A 247 -26.41 43.39 40.52
CA PRO A 247 -26.95 44.20 39.42
C PRO A 247 -26.17 44.08 38.10
N VAL A 248 -24.86 43.85 38.14
CA VAL A 248 -24.02 43.71 36.94
C VAL A 248 -24.30 42.38 36.27
N ALA A 249 -24.37 41.30 37.06
CA ALA A 249 -24.74 39.99 36.57
C ALA A 249 -26.18 39.94 36.03
N GLN A 250 -27.13 40.69 36.64
CA GLN A 250 -28.50 40.77 36.11
C GLN A 250 -28.54 41.44 34.73
N GLN A 251 -27.75 42.50 34.53
CA GLN A 251 -27.70 43.19 33.24
C GLN A 251 -27.10 42.32 32.13
N GLN A 252 -26.10 41.50 32.45
CA GLN A 252 -25.51 40.53 31.52
C GLN A 252 -26.49 39.39 31.20
N LEU A 253 -27.21 38.88 32.20
CA LEU A 253 -28.21 37.83 32.03
C LEU A 253 -29.36 38.28 31.13
N GLU A 254 -29.85 39.51 31.27
CA GLU A 254 -30.87 40.09 30.39
C GLU A 254 -30.37 40.27 28.94
N ALA A 255 -29.09 40.57 28.73
CA ALA A 255 -28.50 40.63 27.40
C ALA A 255 -28.45 39.24 26.74
N ILE A 256 -28.11 38.20 27.50
CA ILE A 256 -28.11 36.81 27.03
C ILE A 256 -29.52 36.32 26.70
N LYS A 257 -30.52 36.63 27.54
CA LYS A 257 -31.93 36.29 27.31
C LYS A 257 -32.46 36.85 25.99
N ARG A 258 -32.02 38.05 25.59
CA ARG A 258 -32.41 38.68 24.31
C ARG A 258 -31.80 38.03 23.07
N MET A 259 -30.69 37.29 23.20
CA MET A 259 -30.06 36.59 22.08
C MET A 259 -30.69 35.23 21.79
N LEU A 260 -31.50 34.72 22.71
CA LEU A 260 -32.17 33.40 22.63
C LEU A 260 -33.65 33.52 22.23
N GLN A 261 -34.17 34.74 22.03
CA GLN A 261 -35.50 35.05 21.49
C GLN A 261 -35.44 35.24 19.97
#